data_AF-A0A1Y4DY17-F1
#
_entry.id   AF-A0A1Y4DY17-F1
#
_cell.length_a   1.000
_cell.length_b   1.000
_cell.length_c   1.000
_cell.angle_alpha   90.00
_cell.angle_beta   90.00
_cell.angle_gamma   90.00
#
_symmetry.space_group_name_H-M   'P 1'
#
loop_
_entity.id
_entity.type
_entity.pdbx_description
1 polymer ?
#
loop_
_entity_poly.entity_id
_entity_poly.type
_entity_poly.pdbx_seq_one_letter_code
_entity_poly.pdbx_strand_id
1 'polypeptide(L)'
;MDIRLIKAPSPGVMRIIRARSGVRWGEDFCPAAVGLVQGKLIEMLVASDIAEKTAGVTVSDIRGACPQHMVCLAVAGDTAEVMECLARIERGGGEARGGV
;
A
#
# COMPACT_ATOMS: atom_id res chain seq x y z
N MET A 1 4.57 -11.99 0.53
CA MET A 1 4.17 -10.58 0.73
C MET A 1 4.10 -10.24 2.21
N ASP A 2 4.68 -9.11 2.61
CA ASP A 2 4.57 -8.49 3.93
C ASP A 2 3.48 -7.41 3.89
N ILE A 3 2.60 -7.42 4.90
CA ILE A 3 1.53 -6.43 5.07
C ILE A 3 1.66 -5.80 6.46
N ARG A 4 1.60 -4.47 6.52
CA ARG A 4 1.57 -3.73 7.79
C ARG A 4 0.50 -2.65 7.76
N LEU A 5 -0.12 -2.40 8.91
CA LEU A 5 -1.08 -1.32 9.10
C LEU A 5 -0.49 -0.25 10.02
N ILE A 6 -0.56 1.01 9.59
CA ILE A 6 -0.28 2.18 10.41
C ILE A 6 -1.61 2.89 10.66
N LYS A 7 -2.07 2.90 11.91
CA LYS A 7 -3.22 3.72 12.34
C LYS A 7 -2.72 5.11 12.73
N ALA A 8 -3.48 6.15 12.38
CA ALA A 8 -3.16 7.55 12.63
C ALA A 8 -1.68 7.86 12.31
N PRO A 9 -1.24 7.71 11.05
CA PRO A 9 0.15 7.92 10.66
C PRO A 9 0.62 9.33 11.04
N SER A 10 1.81 9.41 11.63
CA SER A 10 2.35 10.72 12.03
C SER A 10 2.64 11.59 10.79
N PRO A 11 2.66 12.93 10.95
CA PRO A 11 3.04 13.83 9.86
C PRO A 11 4.44 13.52 9.27
N GLY A 12 5.35 13.00 10.09
CA GLY A 12 6.67 12.56 9.65
C GLY A 12 6.62 11.37 8.69
N VAL A 13 5.78 10.38 8.99
CA VAL A 13 5.55 9.22 8.10
C VAL A 13 4.90 9.67 6.79
N MET A 14 3.87 10.50 6.86
CA MET A 14 3.19 11.00 5.65
C MET A 14 4.15 11.80 4.75
N ARG A 15 5.02 12.65 5.33
CA ARG A 15 6.05 13.36 4.58
C ARG A 15 7.02 12.40 3.85
N ILE A 16 7.40 11.30 4.49
CA ILE A 16 8.26 10.26 3.90
C ILE A 16 7.58 9.57 2.72
N ILE A 17 6.30 9.19 2.88
CA ILE A 17 5.51 8.55 1.82
C ILE A 17 5.37 9.51 0.63
N ARG A 18 4.98 10.77 0.89
CA ARG A 18 4.83 11.80 -0.15
C ARG A 18 6.10 12.03 -0.95
N ALA A 19 7.24 12.14 -0.28
CA ALA A 19 8.52 12.38 -0.94
C ALA A 19 8.98 11.22 -1.85
N ARG A 20 8.40 10.02 -1.67
CA ARG A 20 8.77 8.80 -2.38
C ARG A 20 7.65 8.25 -3.25
N SER A 21 6.46 8.85 -3.22
CA SER A 21 5.31 8.33 -3.91
C SER A 21 5.31 8.73 -5.38
N GLY A 22 4.85 7.83 -6.26
CA GLY A 22 4.60 8.16 -7.66
C GLY A 22 3.41 9.09 -7.87
N VAL A 23 2.51 9.20 -6.89
CA VAL A 23 1.35 10.11 -6.92
C VAL A 23 1.57 11.30 -5.99
N ARG A 24 1.06 12.46 -6.41
CA ARG A 24 1.08 13.66 -5.59
C ARG A 24 -0.08 13.60 -4.60
N TRP A 25 0.18 13.09 -3.40
CA TRP A 25 -0.73 13.29 -2.27
C TRP A 25 -0.78 14.77 -1.91
N GLY A 26 -1.97 15.28 -1.58
CA GLY A 26 -2.11 16.64 -1.05
C GLY A 26 -1.26 16.83 0.22
N GLU A 27 -0.72 18.03 0.43
CA GLU A 27 0.11 18.31 1.61
C GLU A 27 -0.67 18.10 2.92
N ASP A 28 -1.95 18.43 2.89
CA ASP A 28 -2.91 18.28 4.01
C ASP A 28 -3.55 16.90 4.08
N PHE A 29 -3.20 15.97 3.18
CA PHE A 29 -3.77 14.64 3.20
C PHE A 29 -3.26 13.86 4.42
N CYS A 30 -4.15 13.65 5.39
CA CYS A 30 -3.91 12.96 6.65
C CYS A 30 -4.95 11.85 6.82
N PRO A 31 -4.70 10.64 6.27
CA PRO A 31 -5.65 9.54 6.33
C PRO A 31 -5.74 8.97 7.75
N ALA A 32 -6.87 8.34 8.10
CA ALA A 32 -7.00 7.67 9.38
C ALA A 32 -6.08 6.43 9.48
N ALA A 33 -5.77 5.80 8.35
CA ALA A 33 -4.84 4.68 8.28
C ALA A 33 -4.06 4.63 6.95
N VAL A 34 -2.90 3.98 7.01
CA VAL A 34 -2.11 3.58 5.84
C VAL A 34 -1.75 2.10 5.94
N GLY A 35 -2.15 1.31 4.96
CA GLY A 35 -1.66 -0.03 4.70
C GLY A 35 -0.36 0.04 3.89
N LEU A 36 0.64 -0.71 4.32
CA LEU A 36 1.89 -0.91 3.59
C LEU A 36 1.93 -2.35 3.11
N VAL A 37 2.18 -2.53 1.83
CA VAL A 37 2.21 -3.85 1.19
C VAL A 37 3.50 -3.98 0.41
N GLN A 38 4.33 -4.95 0.76
CA GLN A 38 5.62 -5.20 0.12
C GLN A 38 5.77 -6.66 -0.27
N GLY A 39 6.32 -6.93 -1.45
CA GLY A 39 6.45 -8.30 -1.95
C GLY A 39 7.37 -8.40 -3.16
N LYS A 40 7.14 -9.36 -4.03
CA LYS A 40 7.77 -9.42 -5.37
C LYS A 40 7.05 -8.45 -6.31
N LEU A 41 7.72 -8.00 -7.38
CA LEU A 41 7.10 -7.08 -8.36
C LEU A 41 5.76 -7.60 -8.89
N ILE A 42 5.68 -8.88 -9.26
CA ILE A 42 4.43 -9.49 -9.73
C ILE A 42 3.33 -9.49 -8.67
N GLU A 43 3.68 -9.73 -7.40
CA GLU A 43 2.74 -9.65 -6.28
C GLU A 43 2.23 -8.20 -6.11
N MET A 44 3.09 -7.20 -6.31
CA MET A 44 2.70 -5.79 -6.21
C MET A 44 1.76 -5.37 -7.32
N LEU A 45 1.93 -5.87 -8.55
CA LEU A 45 0.99 -5.59 -9.64
C LEU A 45 -0.40 -6.17 -9.34
N VAL A 46 -0.48 -7.40 -8.83
CA VAL A 46 -1.73 -8.03 -8.41
C VAL A 46 -2.34 -7.27 -7.23
N ALA A 47 -1.54 -6.95 -6.20
CA ALA A 47 -1.98 -6.22 -5.03
C ALA A 47 -2.51 -4.81 -5.40
N SER A 48 -1.86 -4.13 -6.33
CA SER A 48 -2.29 -2.81 -6.82
C SER A 48 -3.64 -2.90 -7.52
N ASP A 49 -3.86 -3.89 -8.39
CA ASP A 49 -5.13 -4.08 -9.08
C ASP A 49 -6.29 -4.37 -8.10
N ILE A 50 -6.03 -5.18 -7.06
CA ILE A 50 -7.00 -5.43 -5.99
C ILE A 50 -7.28 -4.16 -5.19
N ALA A 51 -6.25 -3.38 -4.87
CA ALA A 51 -6.37 -2.18 -4.05
C ALA A 51 -7.12 -1.06 -4.78
N GLU A 52 -6.81 -0.80 -6.04
CA GLU A 52 -7.46 0.24 -6.88
C GLU A 52 -8.97 -0.02 -7.09
N LYS A 53 -9.40 -1.27 -6.96
CA LYS A 53 -10.82 -1.67 -7.02
C LYS A 53 -11.57 -1.52 -5.69
N THR A 54 -10.88 -1.14 -4.62
CA THR A 54 -11.48 -0.93 -3.31
C THR A 54 -11.95 0.51 -3.17
N ALA A 55 -13.22 0.71 -2.81
CA ALA A 55 -13.77 2.05 -2.59
C ALA A 55 -13.17 2.68 -1.33
N GLY A 56 -13.07 4.01 -1.29
CA GLY A 56 -12.65 4.73 -0.07
C GLY A 56 -11.16 4.64 0.27
N VAL A 57 -10.33 4.05 -0.60
CA VAL A 57 -8.87 4.07 -0.46
C VAL A 57 -8.21 4.80 -1.62
N THR A 58 -7.03 5.37 -1.35
CA THR A 58 -6.10 5.90 -2.34
C THR A 58 -4.84 5.05 -2.32
N VAL A 59 -4.40 4.61 -3.50
CA VAL A 59 -3.26 3.70 -3.65
C VAL A 59 -2.09 4.45 -4.28
N SER A 60 -0.87 4.15 -3.84
CA SER A 60 0.34 4.64 -4.51
C SER A 60 1.52 3.70 -4.33
N ASP A 61 2.41 3.65 -5.29
CA ASP A 61 3.75 3.09 -5.11
C ASP A 61 4.61 3.99 -4.22
N ILE A 62 5.49 3.38 -3.41
CA ILE A 62 6.59 4.01 -2.70
C ILE A 62 7.89 3.57 -3.38
N ARG A 63 8.59 4.54 -3.96
CA ARG A 63 9.82 4.33 -4.70
C ARG A 63 11.02 4.31 -3.76
N GLY A 64 11.85 3.28 -3.89
CA GLY A 64 13.18 3.24 -3.28
C GLY A 64 14.15 4.23 -3.94
N ALA A 65 15.36 4.36 -3.38
CA ALA A 65 16.39 5.21 -3.96
C ALA A 65 16.92 4.70 -5.31
N CYS A 66 16.88 3.38 -5.55
CA CYS A 66 17.14 2.77 -6.84
C CYS A 66 15.79 2.38 -7.49
N PRO A 67 15.46 2.86 -8.71
CA PRO A 67 14.18 2.55 -9.37
C PRO A 67 13.93 1.05 -9.57
N GLN A 68 14.99 0.26 -9.64
CA GLN A 68 14.95 -1.19 -9.82
C GLN A 68 14.41 -1.93 -8.58
N HIS A 69 14.28 -1.23 -7.45
CA HIS A 69 13.76 -1.74 -6.19
C HIS A 69 12.45 -1.00 -5.82
N MET A 70 11.50 -0.89 -6.76
CA MET A 70 10.11 -0.57 -6.41
C MET A 70 9.49 -1.76 -5.73
N VAL A 71 9.05 -1.69 -4.46
CA VAL A 71 8.26 -2.79 -3.89
C VAL A 71 7.50 -2.43 -2.61
N CYS A 72 6.93 -1.23 -2.51
CA CYS A 72 5.95 -1.00 -1.45
C CYS A 72 4.76 -0.21 -1.99
N LEU A 73 3.55 -0.69 -1.76
CA LEU A 73 2.32 0.06 -1.97
C LEU A 73 1.91 0.70 -0.65
N ALA A 74 1.52 1.97 -0.73
CA ALA A 74 0.76 2.65 0.31
C ALA A 74 -0.73 2.65 -0.08
N VAL A 75 -1.57 2.14 0.80
CA VAL A 75 -3.04 2.18 0.68
C VAL A 75 -3.56 3.05 1.80
N ALA A 76 -4.02 4.25 1.50
CA ALA A 76 -4.45 5.22 2.50
C ALA A 76 -5.97 5.43 2.46
N GLY A 77 -6.58 5.62 3.62
CA GLY A 77 -8.02 5.88 3.72
C GLY A 77 -8.50 5.81 5.16
N ASP A 78 -9.80 5.54 5.32
CA ASP A 78 -10.36 5.22 6.63
C ASP A 78 -9.87 3.86 7.12
N THR A 79 -9.82 3.68 8.45
CA THR A 79 -9.23 2.47 9.04
C THR A 79 -9.97 1.20 8.60
N ALA A 80 -11.30 1.25 8.49
CA ALA A 80 -12.11 0.12 8.05
C ALA A 80 -11.82 -0.26 6.58
N GLU A 81 -11.84 0.72 5.68
CA GLU A 81 -11.59 0.51 4.24
C GLU A 81 -10.17 -0.01 3.99
N VAL A 82 -9.17 0.54 4.69
CA VAL A 82 -7.78 0.06 4.58
C VAL A 82 -7.66 -1.38 5.08
N MET A 83 -8.26 -1.73 6.22
CA MET A 83 -8.21 -3.11 6.73
C MET A 83 -8.89 -4.10 5.79
N GLU A 84 -10.05 -3.76 5.24
CA GLU A 84 -10.74 -4.60 4.26
C GLU A 84 -9.92 -4.75 2.98
N CYS A 85 -9.34 -3.66 2.47
CA CYS A 85 -8.43 -3.69 1.33
C CYS A 85 -7.26 -4.65 1.58
N LEU A 86 -6.59 -4.54 2.73
CA LEU A 86 -5.46 -5.40 3.08
C LEU A 86 -5.86 -6.88 3.16
N ALA A 87 -7.03 -7.18 3.75
CA ALA A 87 -7.57 -8.54 3.81
C ALA A 87 -7.86 -9.11 2.41
N ARG A 88 -8.37 -8.29 1.49
CA ARG A 88 -8.59 -8.69 0.09
C ARG A 88 -7.28 -8.98 -0.63
N ILE A 89 -6.25 -8.17 -0.43
CA ILE A 89 -4.92 -8.40 -1.00
C ILE A 89 -4.32 -9.70 -0.43
N GLU A 90 -4.46 -9.96 0.86
CA GLU A 90 -3.96 -11.19 1.48
C GLU A 90 -4.64 -12.45 0.91
N ARG A 91 -5.96 -12.39 0.66
CA ARG A 91 -6.72 -13.47 0.03
C ARG A 91 -6.39 -13.65 -1.45
N GLY A 92 -6.28 -12.55 -2.21
CA GLY A 92 -6.04 -12.58 -3.66
C GLY A 92 -4.57 -12.77 -4.07
N GLY A 93 -3.62 -12.43 -3.19
CA GLY A 93 -2.18 -12.67 -3.39
C GLY A 93 -1.72 -14.05 -2.91
N GLY A 94 -2.63 -14.87 -2.38
CA GLY A 94 -2.34 -16.13 -1.69
C GLY A 94 -2.05 -17.35 -2.58
N GLU A 95 -2.21 -17.29 -3.90
CA GLU A 95 -2.07 -18.47 -4.77
C GLU A 95 -0.61 -18.93 -5.01
N ALA A 96 0.39 -18.26 -4.45
CA ALA A 96 1.81 -18.66 -4.56
C ALA A 96 2.39 -19.35 -3.31
N ARG A 97 1.55 -19.89 -2.42
CA ARG A 97 2.01 -20.73 -1.27
C ARG A 97 1.89 -22.24 -1.54
N GLY A 98 1.92 -22.66 -2.81
CA GLY A 98 2.08 -24.05 -3.22
C GLY A 98 3.45 -24.27 -3.88
N GLY A 99 4.44 -24.69 -3.10
CA GLY A 99 5.74 -25.13 -3.58
C GLY A 99 6.34 -26.09 -2.56
N VAL A 100 6.35 -27.37 -2.94
CA VAL A 100 6.87 -28.54 -2.24
C VAL A 100 8.26 -28.31 -1.63
#